data_AF-A0AAF0CAP7-F1
#
_entry.id   AF-A0AAF0CAP7-F1
#
_cell.length_a   1.000
_cell.length_b   1.000
_cell.length_c   1.000
_cell.angle_alpha   90.00
_cell.angle_beta   90.00
_cell.angle_gamma   90.00
#
_symmetry.space_group_name_H-M   'P 1'
#
loop_
_entity.id
_entity.type
_entity.pdbx_description
1 polymer ?
#
loop_
_entity_poly.entity_id
_entity_poly.type
_entity_poly.pdbx_seq_one_letter_code
_entity_poly.pdbx_strand_id
1 'polypeptide(L)'
;MKILLIALLAFCSSCSALDSDLKSAISYGEIKGLNKYTPEVDKQLFIRLFNAPIYQDNCFKETHGVCQYKYFLSVSTFDEYPETNIYLLKTLGEIDKIEWLPTSDVDTAKLKLAINSYTKAALSNNNKLVNTKSIISIVVTPVEINESLTNMPN
;
A
#
# COMPACT_ATOMS: atom_id res chain seq x y z
N MET A 1 -40.28 1.02 -21.24
CA MET A 1 -38.91 1.40 -21.66
C MET A 1 -38.25 2.51 -20.84
N LYS A 2 -38.99 3.42 -20.16
CA LYS A 2 -38.36 4.47 -19.33
C LYS A 2 -37.79 4.00 -17.98
N ILE A 3 -38.33 2.92 -17.40
CA ILE A 3 -37.88 2.38 -16.10
C ILE A 3 -36.50 1.70 -16.20
N LEU A 4 -36.15 1.15 -17.37
CA LEU A 4 -34.87 0.49 -17.59
C LEU A 4 -33.67 1.47 -17.63
N LEU A 5 -33.89 2.71 -18.07
CA LEU A 5 -32.84 3.74 -18.12
C LEU A 5 -32.46 4.28 -16.74
N ILE A 6 -33.40 4.30 -15.78
CA ILE A 6 -33.14 4.82 -14.43
C ILE A 6 -32.32 3.82 -13.61
N ALA A 7 -32.52 2.52 -13.85
CA ALA A 7 -31.71 1.47 -13.23
C ALA A 7 -30.25 1.48 -13.72
N LEU A 8 -29.99 1.84 -14.99
CA LEU A 8 -28.64 1.87 -15.55
C LEU A 8 -27.79 3.05 -15.04
N LEU A 9 -28.41 4.18 -14.72
CA LEU A 9 -27.73 5.37 -14.21
C LEU A 9 -27.30 5.25 -12.73
N ALA A 10 -27.90 4.34 -11.96
CA ALA A 10 -27.55 4.13 -10.56
C ALA A 10 -26.27 3.30 -10.34
N PHE A 11 -25.75 2.63 -11.38
CA PHE A 11 -24.60 1.72 -11.27
C PHE A 11 -23.24 2.35 -11.64
N CYS A 12 -23.19 3.58 -12.14
CA CYS A 12 -21.94 4.21 -12.59
C CYS A 12 -21.21 5.04 -11.51
N SER A 13 -21.74 5.15 -10.30
CA SER A 13 -21.27 6.11 -9.29
C SER A 13 -20.17 5.60 -8.34
N SER A 14 -19.62 4.40 -8.54
CA SER A 14 -18.71 3.77 -7.56
C SER A 14 -17.21 3.87 -7.88
N CYS A 15 -16.80 4.54 -8.98
CA CYS A 15 -15.39 4.68 -9.36
C CYS A 15 -14.78 6.02 -8.95
N SER A 16 -14.86 6.40 -7.67
CA SER A 16 -14.27 7.68 -7.18
C SER A 16 -13.46 7.55 -5.89
N ALA A 17 -13.52 6.41 -5.20
CA ALA A 17 -12.84 6.23 -3.92
C ALA A 17 -11.31 6.07 -4.05
N LEU A 18 -10.82 5.45 -5.12
CA LEU A 18 -9.38 5.25 -5.34
C LEU A 18 -8.66 6.58 -5.60
N ASP A 19 -9.28 7.45 -6.41
CA ASP A 19 -8.70 8.74 -6.81
C ASP A 19 -8.62 9.72 -5.62
N SER A 20 -9.66 9.76 -4.78
CA SER A 20 -9.65 10.61 -3.57
C SER A 20 -8.60 10.17 -2.55
N ASP A 21 -8.44 8.85 -2.38
CA ASP A 21 -7.47 8.28 -1.44
C ASP A 21 -6.03 8.46 -1.91
N LEU A 22 -5.76 8.25 -3.20
CA LEU A 22 -4.46 8.48 -3.79
C LEU A 22 -4.09 9.97 -3.72
N LYS A 23 -5.04 10.86 -4.03
CA LYS A 23 -4.85 12.32 -3.90
C LYS A 23 -4.49 12.70 -2.46
N SER A 24 -5.16 12.10 -1.47
CA SER A 24 -4.83 12.29 -0.06
C SER A 24 -3.42 11.80 0.28
N ALA A 25 -3.04 10.61 -0.21
CA ALA A 25 -1.72 10.04 -0.01
C ALA A 25 -0.60 10.93 -0.58
N ILE A 26 -0.82 11.52 -1.76
CA ILE A 26 0.15 12.41 -2.40
C ILE A 26 0.20 13.78 -1.69
N SER A 27 -0.95 14.29 -1.22
CA SER A 27 -1.04 15.63 -0.63
C SER A 27 -0.56 15.70 0.82
N TYR A 28 -0.86 14.67 1.61
CA TYR A 28 -0.65 14.68 3.07
C TYR A 28 0.11 13.46 3.60
N GLY A 29 0.31 12.44 2.76
CA GLY A 29 1.03 11.24 3.13
C GLY A 29 2.53 11.39 3.07
N GLU A 30 3.22 10.34 3.50
CA GLU A 30 4.67 10.18 3.35
C GLU A 30 4.98 9.47 2.03
N ILE A 31 5.97 9.96 1.29
CA ILE A 31 6.50 9.32 0.09
C ILE A 31 7.86 8.70 0.41
N LYS A 32 7.96 7.37 0.28
CA LYS A 32 9.20 6.62 0.48
C LYS A 32 9.68 6.04 -0.86
N GLY A 33 10.83 6.49 -1.35
CA GLY A 33 11.56 5.76 -2.39
C GLY A 33 12.06 4.44 -1.81
N LEU A 34 11.63 3.31 -2.38
CA LEU A 34 11.98 1.99 -1.86
C LEU A 34 13.34 1.49 -2.34
N ASN A 35 13.90 2.08 -3.40
CA ASN A 35 15.20 1.66 -3.95
C ASN A 35 16.39 1.87 -2.98
N LYS A 36 16.21 2.68 -1.92
CA LYS A 36 17.22 2.89 -0.86
C LYS A 36 17.34 1.72 0.12
N TYR A 37 16.36 0.83 0.17
CA TYR A 37 16.38 -0.34 1.07
C TYR A 37 17.10 -1.51 0.39
N THR A 38 17.79 -2.34 1.18
CA THR A 38 18.52 -3.53 0.71
C THR A 38 19.50 -3.17 -0.42
N PRO A 39 20.50 -2.30 -0.17
CA PRO A 39 21.42 -1.79 -1.21
C PRO A 39 22.18 -2.87 -1.97
N GLU A 40 22.35 -4.05 -1.39
CA GLU A 40 23.01 -5.22 -1.97
C GLU A 40 22.19 -5.94 -3.07
N VAL A 41 20.89 -5.69 -3.14
CA VAL A 41 20.03 -6.26 -4.20
C VAL A 41 20.01 -5.31 -5.39
N ASP A 42 20.31 -5.85 -6.57
CA ASP A 42 20.15 -5.16 -7.84
C ASP A 42 18.67 -4.94 -8.15
N LYS A 43 18.32 -3.72 -8.60
CA LYS A 43 16.93 -3.26 -8.71
C LYS A 43 16.68 -2.80 -10.13
N GLN A 44 15.82 -3.54 -10.82
CA GLN A 44 15.47 -3.27 -12.21
C GLN A 44 14.29 -2.30 -12.35
N LEU A 45 13.54 -2.07 -11.27
CA LEU A 45 12.42 -1.13 -11.23
C LEU A 45 12.62 -0.06 -10.16
N PHE A 46 12.11 1.13 -10.44
CA PHE A 46 12.03 2.21 -9.49
C PHE A 46 10.68 2.17 -8.78
N ILE A 47 10.69 2.13 -7.44
CA ILE A 47 9.48 1.96 -6.64
C ILE A 47 9.35 3.07 -5.60
N ARG A 48 8.19 3.73 -5.57
CA ARG A 48 7.79 4.65 -4.50
C ARG A 48 6.57 4.11 -3.78
N LEU A 49 6.60 4.22 -2.45
CA LEU A 49 5.49 3.89 -1.58
C LEU A 49 4.88 5.18 -1.04
N PHE A 50 3.58 5.34 -1.21
CA PHE A 50 2.77 6.40 -0.61
C PHE A 50 1.91 5.79 0.48
N ASN A 51 1.66 6.53 1.55
CA ASN A 51 0.70 6.13 2.57
C ASN A 51 -0.45 7.13 2.68
N ALA A 52 -1.63 6.66 3.06
CA ALA A 52 -2.72 7.52 3.49
C ALA A 52 -3.26 7.02 4.83
N PRO A 53 -3.48 7.92 5.81
CA PRO A 53 -4.00 7.53 7.10
C PRO A 53 -5.45 7.04 6.97
N ILE A 54 -5.78 5.98 7.70
CA ILE A 54 -7.15 5.49 7.89
C ILE A 54 -7.56 5.79 9.33
N TYR A 55 -8.68 6.49 9.47
CA TYR A 55 -9.32 6.83 10.73
C TYR A 55 -10.64 6.05 10.84
N GLN A 56 -10.58 4.76 11.17
CA GLN A 56 -11.74 3.87 11.38
C GLN A 56 -11.71 3.27 12.80
N ASP A 57 -12.86 2.77 13.29
CA ASP A 57 -13.08 2.11 14.59
C ASP A 57 -12.86 2.96 15.86
N ASN A 58 -12.71 2.28 17.03
CA ASN A 58 -12.42 2.82 18.38
C ASN A 58 -11.06 3.52 18.52
N CYS A 59 -10.57 4.06 17.41
CA CYS A 59 -9.33 4.77 17.31
C CYS A 59 -9.65 6.26 17.54
N PHE A 60 -9.55 6.65 18.80
CA PHE A 60 -10.10 7.90 19.32
C PHE A 60 -9.57 9.13 18.58
N LYS A 61 -10.50 9.82 17.89
CA LYS A 61 -10.28 11.09 17.20
C LYS A 61 -9.68 12.15 18.13
N GLU A 62 -9.96 12.06 19.43
CA GLU A 62 -9.42 12.97 20.46
C GLU A 62 -7.90 12.89 20.62
N THR A 63 -7.28 11.74 20.31
CA THR A 63 -5.82 11.57 20.45
C THR A 63 -5.04 11.89 19.18
N HIS A 64 -5.73 12.23 18.08
CA HIS A 64 -5.14 12.48 16.76
C HIS A 64 -4.19 11.38 16.24
N GLY A 65 -4.24 10.17 16.81
CA GLY A 65 -3.41 9.04 16.40
C GLY A 65 -3.95 8.39 15.13
N VAL A 66 -3.11 8.27 14.09
CA VAL A 66 -3.43 7.44 12.92
C VAL A 66 -3.46 5.97 13.35
N CYS A 67 -4.51 5.25 12.98
CA CYS A 67 -4.71 3.86 13.42
C CYS A 67 -3.93 2.89 12.55
N GLN A 68 -4.13 3.05 11.25
CA GLN A 68 -3.63 2.21 10.19
C GLN A 68 -3.32 3.11 9.00
N TYR A 69 -2.40 2.68 8.17
CA TYR A 69 -2.23 3.23 6.84
C TYR A 69 -2.75 2.25 5.81
N LYS A 70 -3.29 2.80 4.72
CA LYS A 70 -3.29 2.14 3.41
C LYS A 70 -2.11 2.64 2.60
N TYR A 71 -1.71 1.83 1.63
CA TYR A 71 -0.50 2.05 0.87
C TYR A 71 -0.75 1.99 -0.63
N PHE A 72 -0.10 2.91 -1.34
CA PHE A 72 -0.03 2.88 -2.79
C PHE A 72 1.40 2.65 -3.22
N LEU A 73 1.60 1.74 -4.17
CA LEU A 73 2.90 1.41 -4.74
C LEU A 73 2.96 1.94 -6.16
N SER A 74 3.77 2.97 -6.39
CA SER A 74 4.14 3.40 -7.73
C SER A 74 5.34 2.61 -8.18
N VAL A 75 5.25 2.07 -9.39
CA VAL A 75 6.31 1.29 -10.04
C VAL A 75 6.59 1.92 -11.39
N SER A 76 7.87 2.12 -11.69
CA SER A 76 8.31 2.60 -12.99
C SER A 76 9.59 1.92 -13.47
N THR A 77 9.74 1.81 -14.80
CA THR A 77 11.00 1.38 -15.42
C THR A 77 12.04 2.51 -15.38
N PHE A 78 13.29 2.21 -15.76
CA PHE A 78 14.40 3.18 -15.84
C PHE A 78 14.66 3.70 -17.26
N ASP A 79 13.72 3.52 -18.18
CA ASP A 79 13.88 3.87 -19.60
C ASP A 79 13.73 5.38 -19.87
N GLU A 80 14.03 5.79 -21.11
CA GLU A 80 13.83 7.18 -21.57
C GLU A 80 12.36 7.62 -21.48
N TYR A 81 11.42 6.68 -21.66
CA TYR A 81 9.98 6.86 -21.50
C TYR A 81 9.45 5.88 -20.46
N PRO A 82 9.58 6.18 -19.16
CA PRO A 82 9.30 5.21 -18.12
C PRO A 82 7.81 4.88 -18.07
N GLU A 83 7.49 3.59 -18.25
CA GLU A 83 6.16 3.10 -17.92
C GLU A 83 5.93 3.30 -16.43
N THR A 84 4.80 3.87 -16.03
CA THR A 84 4.49 4.15 -14.62
C THR A 84 3.08 3.74 -14.31
N ASN A 85 2.91 2.88 -13.30
CA ASN A 85 1.62 2.53 -12.75
C ASN A 85 1.60 2.66 -11.22
N ILE A 86 0.40 2.82 -10.67
CA ILE A 86 0.17 2.95 -9.23
C ILE A 86 -0.84 1.89 -8.81
N TYR A 87 -0.46 1.10 -7.80
CA TYR A 87 -1.27 0.02 -7.26
C TYR A 87 -1.66 0.32 -5.81
N LEU A 88 -2.94 0.12 -5.47
CA LEU A 88 -3.38 0.08 -4.08
C LEU A 88 -3.04 -1.30 -3.48
N LEU A 89 -2.28 -1.33 -2.39
CA LEU A 89 -2.06 -2.56 -1.63
C LEU A 89 -3.31 -2.91 -0.83
N LYS A 90 -3.60 -4.22 -0.73
CA LYS A 90 -4.73 -4.76 0.04
C LYS A 90 -4.47 -4.71 1.54
N THR A 91 -3.21 -4.82 1.96
CA THR A 91 -2.86 -4.80 3.39
C THR A 91 -2.93 -3.40 3.99
N LEU A 92 -3.49 -3.35 5.20
CA LEU A 92 -3.57 -2.17 6.05
C LEU A 92 -2.64 -2.34 7.26
N GLY A 93 -2.19 -1.22 7.83
CA GLY A 93 -1.42 -1.22 9.08
C GLY A 93 -0.24 -0.26 9.02
N GLU A 94 0.80 -0.55 9.79
CA GLU A 94 2.07 0.18 9.75
C GLU A 94 3.19 -0.74 9.31
N ILE A 95 3.84 -0.41 8.19
CA ILE A 95 5.04 -1.08 7.73
C ILE A 95 6.20 -0.76 8.67
N ASP A 96 6.75 -1.81 9.29
CA ASP A 96 7.90 -1.75 10.19
C ASP A 96 9.22 -2.03 9.46
N LYS A 97 9.21 -2.96 8.50
CA LYS A 97 10.40 -3.32 7.71
C LYS A 97 10.03 -3.51 6.23
N ILE A 98 10.95 -3.11 5.36
CA ILE A 98 10.91 -3.30 3.91
C ILE A 98 12.19 -4.00 3.49
N GLU A 99 12.07 -5.04 2.67
CA GLU A 99 13.20 -5.82 2.17
C GLU A 99 12.98 -6.14 0.69
N TRP A 100 13.97 -5.84 -0.16
CA TRP A 100 13.99 -6.33 -1.53
C TRP A 100 14.48 -7.76 -1.56
N LEU A 101 13.84 -8.60 -2.38
CA LEU A 101 14.32 -9.93 -2.69
C LEU A 101 14.99 -9.92 -4.06
N PRO A 102 16.07 -10.70 -4.26
CA PRO A 102 16.70 -10.84 -5.56
C PRO A 102 15.73 -11.50 -6.55
N THR A 103 15.87 -11.12 -7.82
CA THR A 103 15.13 -11.72 -8.93
C THR A 103 15.98 -11.64 -10.19
N SER A 104 15.82 -12.61 -11.10
CA SER A 104 16.48 -12.64 -12.41
C SER A 104 15.68 -11.92 -13.50
N ASP A 105 14.41 -11.61 -13.21
CA ASP A 105 13.48 -11.04 -14.19
C ASP A 105 13.63 -9.52 -14.26
N VAL A 106 13.90 -9.01 -15.47
CA VAL A 106 14.30 -7.60 -15.72
C VAL A 106 13.18 -6.57 -15.51
N ASP A 107 11.91 -7.00 -15.48
CA ASP A 107 10.76 -6.11 -15.23
C ASP A 107 9.96 -6.53 -14.01
N THR A 108 10.64 -7.09 -13.01
CA THR A 108 10.00 -7.55 -11.78
C THR A 108 10.73 -7.03 -10.55
N ALA A 109 9.94 -6.62 -9.57
CA ALA A 109 10.41 -6.39 -8.22
C ALA A 109 9.74 -7.36 -7.26
N LYS A 110 10.54 -7.90 -6.34
CA LYS A 110 10.06 -8.76 -5.26
C LYS A 110 10.36 -8.07 -3.93
N LEU A 111 9.34 -7.86 -3.11
CA LEU A 111 9.45 -7.18 -1.83
C LEU A 111 8.87 -8.07 -0.71
N LYS A 112 9.47 -8.00 0.47
CA LYS A 112 8.85 -8.43 1.73
C LYS A 112 8.61 -7.22 2.61
N LEU A 113 7.37 -7.04 3.05
CA LEU A 113 7.02 -6.01 4.02
C LEU A 113 6.58 -6.68 5.32
N ALA A 114 7.17 -6.26 6.44
CA ALA A 114 6.69 -6.62 7.77
C ALA A 114 5.74 -5.54 8.26
N ILE A 115 4.52 -5.91 8.63
CA ILE A 115 3.43 -4.99 8.92
C ILE A 115 2.87 -5.28 10.31
N ASN A 116 2.67 -4.22 11.09
CA ASN A 116 1.87 -4.24 12.31
C ASN A 116 0.43 -3.86 11.95
N SER A 117 -0.57 -4.52 12.53
CA SER A 117 -1.98 -4.22 12.26
C SER A 117 -2.39 -2.82 12.70
N TYR A 118 -1.63 -2.16 13.59
CA TYR A 118 -1.84 -0.79 14.02
C TYR A 118 -0.52 -0.02 14.06
N THR A 119 -0.58 1.31 14.00
CA THR A 119 0.60 2.15 14.21
C THR A 119 1.12 2.05 15.64
N LYS A 120 2.43 2.27 15.82
CA LYS A 120 3.07 2.38 17.14
C LYS A 120 2.38 3.39 18.05
N ALA A 121 1.96 4.55 17.50
CA ALA A 121 1.24 5.58 18.25
C ALA A 121 -0.16 5.14 18.70
N ALA A 122 -0.89 4.41 17.86
CA ALA A 122 -2.20 3.87 18.23
C ALA A 122 -2.06 2.83 19.35
N LEU A 123 -1.06 1.95 19.26
CA LEU A 123 -0.77 0.94 20.28
C LEU A 123 -0.33 1.55 21.61
N SER A 124 0.44 2.65 21.59
CA SER A 124 0.83 3.35 22.83
C SER A 124 -0.35 4.05 23.50
N ASN A 125 -1.29 4.57 22.71
CA ASN A 125 -2.43 5.34 23.21
C ASN A 125 -3.62 4.47 23.63
N ASN A 126 -3.73 3.24 23.11
CA ASN A 126 -4.83 2.33 23.42
C ASN A 126 -4.32 0.90 23.64
N ASN A 127 -4.14 0.55 24.91
CA ASN A 127 -3.67 -0.78 25.35
C ASN A 127 -4.65 -1.93 25.11
N LYS A 128 -5.89 -1.65 24.67
CA LYS A 128 -6.87 -2.68 24.28
C LYS A 128 -6.67 -3.17 22.84
N LEU A 129 -5.88 -2.46 22.04
CA LEU A 129 -5.55 -2.88 20.69
C LEU A 129 -4.60 -4.08 20.74
N VAL A 130 -5.01 -5.18 20.11
CA VAL A 130 -4.16 -6.36 19.93
C VAL A 130 -3.41 -6.20 18.62
N ASN A 131 -2.09 -6.05 18.68
CA ASN A 131 -1.27 -5.94 17.49
C ASN A 131 -1.00 -7.31 16.87
N THR A 132 -1.38 -7.49 15.61
CA THR A 132 -1.01 -8.65 14.80
C THR A 132 0.11 -8.25 13.85
N LYS A 133 1.21 -9.02 13.86
CA LYS A 133 2.28 -8.88 12.88
C LYS A 133 2.04 -9.81 11.70
N SER A 134 2.20 -9.30 10.49
CA SER A 134 2.15 -10.08 9.26
C SER A 134 3.35 -9.79 8.38
N ILE A 135 3.71 -10.76 7.55
CA ILE A 135 4.61 -10.55 6.43
C ILE A 135 3.79 -10.66 5.16
N ILE A 136 3.95 -9.67 4.29
CA ILE A 136 3.44 -9.74 2.93
C ILE A 136 4.60 -9.83 1.95
N SER A 137 4.43 -10.72 0.98
CA SER A 137 5.29 -10.82 -0.18
C SER A 137 4.58 -10.15 -1.35
N ILE A 138 5.26 -9.17 -1.96
CA ILE A 138 4.78 -8.45 -3.13
C ILE A 138 5.66 -8.83 -4.31
N VAL A 139 5.02 -9.24 -5.40
CA VAL A 139 5.65 -9.37 -6.72
C VAL A 139 4.97 -8.36 -7.62
N VAL A 140 5.74 -7.46 -8.21
CA VAL A 140 5.18 -6.36 -9.01
C VAL A 140 5.99 -6.13 -10.27
N THR A 141 5.29 -5.84 -11.35
CA THR A 141 5.82 -5.41 -12.65
C THR A 141 5.23 -4.04 -13.00
N PRO A 142 5.63 -3.40 -14.09
CA PRO A 142 4.99 -2.17 -14.54
C PRO A 142 3.50 -2.33 -14.86
N VAL A 143 2.98 -3.54 -15.09
CA VAL A 143 1.59 -3.77 -15.54
C VAL A 143 0.73 -4.52 -14.53
N GLU A 144 1.31 -5.27 -13.60
CA GLU A 144 0.58 -6.05 -12.61
C GLU A 144 1.22 -6.06 -11.22
N ILE A 145 0.39 -6.34 -10.21
CA ILE A 145 0.82 -6.56 -8.83
C ILE A 145 0.17 -7.82 -8.25
N ASN A 146 0.95 -8.60 -7.52
CA ASN A 146 0.48 -9.72 -6.72
C ASN A 146 0.95 -9.55 -5.27
N GLU A 147 0.01 -9.62 -4.34
CA GLU A 147 0.23 -9.51 -2.91
C GLU A 147 -0.24 -10.80 -2.23
N SER A 148 0.65 -11.41 -1.45
CA SER A 148 0.37 -12.66 -0.74
C SER A 148 0.82 -12.59 0.71
N LEU A 149 -0.03 -13.07 1.62
CA LEU A 149 0.32 -13.25 3.03
C LEU A 149 1.32 -14.40 3.14
N THR A 150 2.45 -14.14 3.75
CA THR A 150 3.44 -15.17 4.07
C THR A 150 3.33 -15.46 5.56
N ASN A 151 2.85 -16.65 5.92
CA ASN A 151 2.93 -17.12 7.29
C ASN A 151 4.42 -17.38 7.60
N MET A 152 4.96 -16.76 8.66
CA MET A 152 6.27 -17.18 9.14
C MET A 152 6.16 -18.64 9.64
N PRO A 153 7.11 -19.53 9.29
CA PRO A 153 7.35 -20.67 10.14
C PRO A 153 7.84 -20.14 11.50
N ASN A 154 7.21 -20.63 12.58
CA ASN A 154 7.64 -20.37 13.96
C ASN A 154 9.10 -20.74 14.20
#